data_AF-A0A8J7YJ15-F1
#
_entry.id   AF-A0A8J7YJ15-F1
#
_cell.length_a   1.000
_cell.length_b   1.000
_cell.length_c   1.000
_cell.angle_alpha   90.00
_cell.angle_beta   90.00
_cell.angle_gamma   90.00
#
_symmetry.space_group_name_H-M   'P 1'
#
loop_
_entity.id
_entity.type
_entity.pdbx_description
1 polymer ?
#
loop_
_entity_poly.entity_id
_entity_poly.type
_entity_poly.pdbx_seq_one_letter_code
_entity_poly.pdbx_strand_id
1 'polypeptide(L)'
;MGRIINLNSWEDDELPDVVSRTGGGGFLSTGYLADEPAVALVEDDETMQYVLTNRKRGVTVESATETAQVKPDSSHRTVVVVTDRRLLVLVGRDGGDEQTSIALSTVTDVAATRGRRNGELAVERDDDTTWQIPTGTDGLDTLAAYLEEAAAAWREVEASLSAVEERLSAAARFQRDGEYDRALSVARETRDAVERARSRAVGFNRDHPGNALQARSQRVVAQRVATLGAIHVARAREAAGTGDRLFRAGNYEGAREAFERAREEYDSALTEGERRLEDPHAIRVERNRVDRLVADIDDSPLPSAITADRAAVAAEDPAEAAAHWETALSGYRLALTAAEGDGDSLYRGDPDQLRDRITTVAESLAAAQRTVGEEARRAGDWYADAEQYEAALEEFATAAEAFDGALETATESYRDAVPHLKADVEALQRRIDRARAARDGEDPGADRIESDDEPAYEVSATLGDVEGPTEIADAIKPPTADSGPGQTVERLERLDGPAVTGLVAEALTATGWETQAASPRTPFDLLATRGDDRMGVVVSDGGDRAAVTECAQVTGAAGTDAVMLATTSPVPDDVEQTATERDVRLLDRESLAAIVDSQGLTLPAPAQ
;
A
#
# COMPACT_ATOMS: atom_id res chain seq x y z
N MET A 1 -4.11 64.91 4.28
CA MET A 1 -4.66 64.28 3.07
C MET A 1 -4.20 62.83 3.08
N GLY A 2 -5.13 61.92 2.82
CA GLY A 2 -4.80 60.50 2.70
C GLY A 2 -4.04 60.20 1.42
N ARG A 3 -3.44 59.02 1.32
CA ARG A 3 -2.69 58.55 0.15
C ARG A 3 -3.01 57.09 -0.11
N ILE A 4 -2.93 56.71 -1.37
CA ILE A 4 -2.95 55.32 -1.85
C ILE A 4 -1.56 55.09 -2.45
N ILE A 5 -0.90 54.01 -2.04
CA ILE A 5 0.41 53.60 -2.55
C ILE A 5 0.19 52.25 -3.22
N ASN A 6 0.50 52.16 -4.51
CA ASN A 6 0.56 50.90 -5.24
C ASN A 6 1.96 50.31 -5.05
N LEU A 7 2.05 49.17 -4.38
CA LEU A 7 3.34 48.53 -4.08
C LEU A 7 3.91 47.78 -5.30
N ASN A 8 3.07 47.40 -6.27
CA ASN A 8 3.52 46.75 -7.51
C ASN A 8 4.27 47.71 -8.44
N SER A 9 4.06 49.02 -8.28
CA SER A 9 4.76 50.07 -9.03
C SER A 9 5.73 50.85 -8.14
N TRP A 10 6.12 50.31 -6.99
CA TRP A 10 7.05 50.97 -6.09
C TRP A 10 8.49 50.78 -6.57
N GLU A 11 9.19 51.88 -6.83
CA GLU A 11 10.50 51.87 -7.49
C GLU A 11 11.69 51.78 -6.51
N ASP A 12 11.47 52.00 -5.21
CA ASP A 12 12.54 51.93 -4.19
C ASP A 12 12.74 50.50 -3.68
N ASP A 13 14.01 50.10 -3.46
CA ASP A 13 14.39 48.79 -2.90
C ASP A 13 13.90 48.58 -1.45
N GLU A 14 13.51 49.66 -0.76
CA GLU A 14 12.99 49.63 0.61
C GLU A 14 11.47 49.88 0.63
N LEU A 15 10.75 49.10 1.45
CA LEU A 15 9.30 49.26 1.65
C LEU A 15 8.96 50.63 2.23
N PRO A 16 7.82 51.23 1.84
CA PRO A 16 7.40 52.54 2.34
C PRO A 16 7.37 52.61 3.87
N ASP A 17 7.85 53.73 4.44
CA ASP A 17 7.87 54.00 5.88
C ASP A 17 6.54 53.71 6.59
N VAL A 18 5.41 53.85 5.89
CA VAL A 18 4.06 53.63 6.45
C VAL A 18 3.77 52.16 6.79
N VAL A 19 4.46 51.21 6.17
CA VAL A 19 4.33 49.77 6.47
C VAL A 19 5.54 49.20 7.21
N SER A 20 6.69 49.86 7.14
CA SER A 20 7.95 49.36 7.71
C SER A 20 8.35 49.99 9.06
N ARG A 21 7.66 51.05 9.53
CA ARG A 21 8.00 51.73 10.80
C ARG A 21 6.85 51.78 11.80
N THR A 22 7.22 51.75 13.08
CA THR A 22 6.37 52.03 14.25
C THR A 22 6.73 53.37 14.90
N GLY A 23 5.94 53.78 15.91
CA GLY A 23 6.35 54.77 16.90
C GLY A 23 5.26 55.76 17.31
N GLY A 24 5.38 56.30 18.52
CA GLY A 24 4.65 57.48 18.97
C GLY A 24 5.33 58.73 18.42
N GLY A 25 4.64 59.48 17.57
CA GLY A 25 5.21 60.65 16.92
C GLY A 25 5.91 61.65 17.86
N GLY A 26 7.09 62.15 17.45
CA GLY A 26 7.78 63.23 18.16
C GLY A 26 7.14 64.61 17.93
N PHE A 27 7.63 65.65 18.61
CA PHE A 27 7.10 67.03 18.58
C PHE A 27 6.94 67.66 17.17
N LEU A 28 7.48 67.02 16.12
CA LEU A 28 7.42 67.44 14.71
C LEU A 28 6.96 66.33 13.72
N SER A 29 6.76 65.08 14.15
CA SER A 29 6.28 64.00 13.28
C SER A 29 5.23 63.15 14.00
N THR A 30 4.16 62.75 13.33
CA THR A 30 3.21 61.75 13.86
C THR A 30 3.72 60.37 13.47
N GLY A 31 3.77 59.42 14.40
CA GLY A 31 4.16 58.06 14.10
C GLY A 31 2.97 57.25 13.57
N TYR A 32 3.24 56.02 13.12
CA TYR A 32 2.29 55.22 12.34
C TYR A 32 1.44 54.34 13.25
N LEU A 33 2.07 53.31 13.81
CA LEU A 33 1.47 52.25 14.63
C LEU A 33 2.25 52.13 15.95
N ALA A 34 1.58 51.74 17.03
CA ALA A 34 2.11 51.64 18.38
C ALA A 34 2.87 50.33 18.61
N ASP A 35 2.32 49.21 18.11
CA ASP A 35 2.78 47.87 18.48
C ASP A 35 3.89 47.38 17.55
N GLU A 36 3.53 47.06 16.30
CA GLU A 36 4.42 46.47 15.31
C GLU A 36 4.17 47.06 13.92
N PRO A 37 5.18 47.07 13.03
CA PRO A 37 5.02 47.64 11.70
C PRO A 37 4.06 46.78 10.87
N ALA A 38 3.26 47.40 10.00
CA ALA A 38 2.19 46.70 9.28
C ALA A 38 2.69 45.49 8.47
N VAL A 39 3.93 45.51 7.97
CA VAL A 39 4.54 44.38 7.26
C VAL A 39 4.71 43.13 8.13
N ALA A 40 4.90 43.28 9.45
CA ALA A 40 5.04 42.15 10.37
C ALA A 40 3.71 41.39 10.60
N LEU A 41 2.58 42.03 10.27
CA LEU A 41 1.24 41.46 10.40
C LEU A 41 0.75 40.74 9.14
N VAL A 42 1.56 40.75 8.07
CA VAL A 42 1.26 40.07 6.80
C VAL A 42 1.86 38.67 6.85
N GLU A 43 1.09 37.65 6.45
CA GLU A 43 1.53 36.26 6.45
C GLU A 43 2.59 36.00 5.35
N ASP A 44 3.47 35.01 5.54
CA ASP A 44 4.54 34.70 4.58
C ASP A 44 4.01 34.27 3.19
N ASP A 45 2.77 33.78 3.11
CA ASP A 45 2.08 33.42 1.86
C ASP A 45 1.12 34.52 1.36
N GLU A 46 1.26 35.73 1.88
CA GLU A 46 0.42 36.89 1.58
C GLU A 46 1.26 38.02 0.96
N THR A 47 0.80 38.56 -0.16
CA THR A 47 1.51 39.62 -0.90
C THR A 47 0.77 40.95 -0.78
N MET A 48 1.45 41.97 -0.22
CA MET A 48 0.89 43.33 -0.15
C MET A 48 0.82 43.97 -1.54
N GLN A 49 -0.34 44.54 -1.88
CA GLN A 49 -0.62 45.14 -3.19
C GLN A 49 -0.76 46.65 -3.10
N TYR A 50 -1.52 47.12 -2.10
CA TYR A 50 -1.76 48.54 -1.89
C TYR A 50 -1.70 48.89 -0.41
N VAL A 51 -1.38 50.16 -0.14
CA VAL A 51 -1.45 50.73 1.21
C VAL A 51 -2.25 52.02 1.15
N LEU A 52 -3.29 52.11 1.98
CA LEU A 52 -4.06 53.32 2.19
C LEU A 52 -3.67 53.94 3.53
N THR A 53 -3.56 55.27 3.54
CA THR A 53 -3.33 56.04 4.76
C THR A 53 -4.32 57.20 4.76
N ASN A 54 -4.95 57.46 5.90
CA ASN A 54 -5.91 58.55 6.02
C ASN A 54 -5.68 59.47 7.22
N ARG A 55 -4.47 59.39 7.79
CA ARG A 55 -4.01 60.16 8.94
C ARG A 55 -4.92 59.94 10.16
N LYS A 56 -5.82 60.88 10.42
CA LYS A 56 -6.66 60.97 11.63
C LYS A 56 -8.15 60.74 11.34
N ARG A 57 -8.50 60.39 10.10
CA ARG A 57 -9.91 60.26 9.71
C ARG A 57 -10.52 58.97 10.23
N GLY A 58 -9.71 57.93 10.43
CA GLY A 58 -10.19 56.65 10.94
C GLY A 58 -10.96 55.89 9.87
N VAL A 59 -11.75 54.92 10.31
CA VAL A 59 -12.69 54.16 9.46
C VAL A 59 -14.07 54.23 10.08
N THR A 60 -15.10 54.16 9.23
CA THR A 60 -16.49 54.03 9.67
C THR A 60 -16.99 52.65 9.28
N VAL A 61 -17.61 51.95 10.23
CA VAL A 61 -18.26 50.66 10.01
C VAL A 61 -19.75 50.87 10.17
N GLU A 62 -20.50 50.61 9.10
CA GLU A 62 -21.95 50.68 9.08
C GLU A 62 -22.52 49.26 9.05
N SER A 63 -23.53 49.01 9.87
CA SER A 63 -24.32 47.78 9.90
C SER A 63 -25.81 48.15 9.96
N ALA A 64 -26.70 47.18 9.81
CA ALA A 64 -28.14 47.41 9.89
C ALA A 64 -28.60 48.04 11.23
N THR A 65 -27.84 47.83 12.32
CA THR A 65 -28.22 48.26 13.67
C THR A 65 -27.37 49.39 14.24
N GLU A 66 -26.15 49.58 13.73
CA GLU A 66 -25.17 50.51 14.32
C GLU A 66 -24.21 51.08 13.28
N THR A 67 -23.82 52.34 13.49
CA THR A 67 -22.69 53.00 12.81
C THR A 67 -21.61 53.31 13.84
N ALA A 68 -20.46 52.65 13.72
CA ALA A 68 -19.30 52.84 14.59
C ALA A 68 -18.18 53.59 13.84
N GLN A 69 -17.50 54.50 14.53
CA GLN A 69 -16.35 55.21 13.97
C GLN A 69 -15.10 54.94 14.80
N VAL A 70 -14.09 54.35 14.17
CA VAL A 70 -12.83 53.96 14.80
C VAL A 70 -11.75 54.95 14.38
N LYS A 71 -11.27 55.77 15.32
CA LYS A 71 -10.22 56.79 15.07
C LYS A 71 -8.92 56.46 15.79
N PRO A 72 -7.77 56.87 15.20
CA PRO A 72 -6.48 56.73 15.86
C PRO A 72 -6.27 57.82 16.91
N ASP A 73 -5.43 57.54 17.89
CA ASP A 73 -5.05 58.50 18.93
C ASP A 73 -4.17 59.63 18.39
N SER A 74 -3.97 60.67 19.19
CA SER A 74 -3.34 61.95 18.78
C SER A 74 -1.92 61.83 18.21
N SER A 75 -1.21 60.75 18.57
CA SER A 75 0.17 60.38 18.24
C SER A 75 0.28 59.42 17.04
N HIS A 76 -0.82 58.78 16.62
CA HIS A 76 -0.85 57.60 15.73
C HIS A 76 -1.66 57.80 14.44
N ARG A 77 -1.73 56.83 13.53
CA ARG A 77 -2.50 56.97 12.28
C ARG A 77 -3.29 55.71 11.94
N THR A 78 -4.20 55.84 10.99
CA THR A 78 -4.84 54.70 10.34
C THR A 78 -4.08 54.31 9.08
N VAL A 79 -3.76 53.03 8.98
CA VAL A 79 -3.13 52.36 7.83
C VAL A 79 -4.04 51.21 7.42
N VAL A 80 -4.33 51.08 6.14
CA VAL A 80 -5.02 49.89 5.60
C VAL A 80 -4.10 49.25 4.59
N VAL A 81 -3.72 48.00 4.83
CA VAL A 81 -2.93 47.20 3.90
C VAL A 81 -3.90 46.34 3.11
N VAL A 82 -3.81 46.39 1.79
CA VAL A 82 -4.56 45.53 0.88
C VAL A 82 -3.60 44.51 0.34
N THR A 83 -3.91 43.25 0.52
CA THR A 83 -3.11 42.12 0.06
C THR A 83 -3.87 41.33 -0.99
N ASP A 84 -3.23 40.29 -1.53
CA ASP A 84 -3.85 39.29 -2.39
C ASP A 84 -4.81 38.33 -1.64
N ARG A 85 -5.06 38.54 -0.33
CA ARG A 85 -5.89 37.69 0.53
C ARG A 85 -6.97 38.46 1.30
N ARG A 86 -6.66 39.65 1.81
CA ARG A 86 -7.52 40.41 2.72
C ARG A 86 -7.20 41.91 2.71
N LEU A 87 -8.07 42.69 3.34
CA LEU A 87 -7.75 44.03 3.80
C LEU A 87 -7.44 43.97 5.30
N LEU A 88 -6.28 44.46 5.68
CA LEU A 88 -5.85 44.61 7.06
C LEU A 88 -5.99 46.07 7.46
N VAL A 89 -7.01 46.38 8.26
CA VAL A 89 -7.30 47.72 8.78
C VAL A 89 -6.62 47.88 10.14
N LEU A 90 -5.69 48.83 10.23
CA LEU A 90 -4.88 49.11 11.40
C LEU A 90 -5.13 50.55 11.86
N VAL A 91 -5.65 50.72 13.07
CA VAL A 91 -5.93 52.04 13.65
C VAL A 91 -5.11 52.22 14.92
N GLY A 92 -4.05 53.03 14.84
CA GLY A 92 -3.11 53.08 15.95
C GLY A 92 -3.59 53.82 17.19
N ARG A 93 -3.26 53.29 18.38
CA ARG A 93 -3.66 53.83 19.69
C ARG A 93 -2.56 53.72 20.74
N ASP A 94 -2.60 54.60 21.73
CA ASP A 94 -1.57 54.71 22.78
C ASP A 94 -1.49 53.47 23.70
N GLY A 95 -2.48 52.56 23.65
CA GLY A 95 -2.55 51.32 24.44
C GLY A 95 -2.52 50.03 23.61
N GLY A 96 -2.15 50.11 22.33
CA GLY A 96 -2.14 48.99 21.38
C GLY A 96 -3.06 49.24 20.18
N ASP A 97 -2.60 48.89 19.00
CA ASP A 97 -3.28 49.19 17.74
C ASP A 97 -4.56 48.35 17.57
N GLU A 98 -5.62 48.98 17.07
CA GLU A 98 -6.84 48.25 16.72
C GLU A 98 -6.68 47.62 15.33
N GLN A 99 -6.65 46.29 15.30
CA GLN A 99 -6.49 45.49 14.09
C GLN A 99 -7.80 44.83 13.69
N THR A 100 -8.19 44.95 12.42
CA THR A 100 -9.30 44.18 11.83
C THR A 100 -8.91 43.63 10.47
N SER A 101 -9.22 42.35 10.24
CA SER A 101 -8.97 41.64 9.00
C SER A 101 -10.27 41.40 8.25
N ILE A 102 -10.37 41.89 7.01
CA ILE A 102 -11.51 41.69 6.12
C ILE A 102 -11.08 40.75 5.00
N ALA A 103 -11.52 39.49 5.05
CA ALA A 103 -11.18 38.51 4.01
C ALA A 103 -11.85 38.88 2.67
N LEU A 104 -11.09 38.80 1.57
CA LEU A 104 -11.61 39.11 0.24
C LEU A 104 -12.76 38.19 -0.19
N SER A 105 -12.83 36.96 0.35
CA SER A 105 -13.94 36.04 0.14
C SER A 105 -15.27 36.49 0.78
N THR A 106 -15.23 37.41 1.74
CA THR A 106 -16.45 37.97 2.37
C THR A 106 -16.92 39.25 1.70
N VAL A 107 -16.12 39.84 0.80
CA VAL A 107 -16.45 41.11 0.15
C VAL A 107 -17.44 40.87 -0.99
N THR A 108 -18.59 41.54 -0.93
CA THR A 108 -19.69 41.40 -1.89
C THR A 108 -19.70 42.51 -2.93
N ASP A 109 -19.41 43.74 -2.49
CA ASP A 109 -19.35 44.94 -3.33
C ASP A 109 -18.22 45.88 -2.89
N VAL A 110 -17.70 46.67 -3.83
CA VAL A 110 -16.68 47.68 -3.59
C VAL A 110 -17.06 48.94 -4.35
N ALA A 111 -17.05 50.09 -3.68
CA ALA A 111 -17.37 51.35 -4.32
C ALA A 111 -16.32 52.42 -4.04
N ALA A 112 -15.91 53.13 -5.09
CA ALA A 112 -15.02 54.29 -4.99
C ALA A 112 -15.80 55.59 -5.18
N THR A 113 -15.79 56.46 -4.18
CA THR A 113 -16.37 57.80 -4.27
C THR A 113 -15.27 58.87 -4.32
N ARG A 114 -15.36 59.76 -5.32
CA ARG A 114 -14.39 60.86 -5.52
C ARG A 114 -15.01 62.23 -5.31
N GLY A 115 -14.44 63.00 -4.38
CA GLY A 115 -14.62 64.44 -4.30
C GLY A 115 -13.44 65.20 -4.91
N ARG A 116 -13.52 66.54 -4.96
CA ARG A 116 -12.46 67.41 -5.54
C ARG A 116 -11.05 67.22 -4.96
N ARG A 117 -10.93 66.75 -3.72
CA ARG A 117 -9.65 66.60 -2.98
C ARG A 117 -9.59 65.38 -2.06
N ASN A 118 -10.69 64.65 -1.92
CA ASN A 118 -10.83 63.54 -0.98
C ASN A 118 -11.47 62.38 -1.72
N GLY A 119 -10.95 61.17 -1.51
CA GLY A 119 -11.57 59.93 -1.94
C GLY A 119 -12.15 59.17 -0.76
N GLU A 120 -12.98 58.18 -1.06
CA GLU A 120 -13.50 57.22 -0.10
C GLU A 120 -13.65 55.88 -0.80
N LEU A 121 -13.20 54.81 -0.15
CA LEU A 121 -13.40 53.43 -0.55
C LEU A 121 -14.44 52.83 0.39
N ALA A 122 -15.53 52.32 -0.15
CA ALA A 122 -16.51 51.53 0.59
C ALA A 122 -16.35 50.06 0.22
N VAL A 123 -16.33 49.18 1.22
CA VAL A 123 -16.23 47.73 1.07
C VAL A 123 -17.42 47.10 1.80
N GLU A 124 -18.33 46.49 1.06
CA GLU A 124 -19.49 45.78 1.61
C GLU A 124 -19.16 44.29 1.78
N ARG A 125 -19.67 43.68 2.85
CA ARG A 125 -19.45 42.30 3.21
C ARG A 125 -20.76 41.49 3.17
N ASP A 126 -20.61 40.17 3.16
CA ASP A 126 -21.71 39.20 3.17
C ASP A 126 -22.55 39.20 4.46
N ASP A 127 -22.07 39.83 5.53
CA ASP A 127 -22.78 40.09 6.79
C ASP A 127 -23.52 41.45 6.81
N ASP A 128 -23.75 42.06 5.64
CA ASP A 128 -24.37 43.38 5.45
C ASP A 128 -23.61 44.51 6.20
N THR A 129 -22.32 44.34 6.48
CA THR A 129 -21.46 45.40 7.03
C THR A 129 -20.71 46.14 5.93
N THR A 130 -20.73 47.48 6.00
CA THR A 130 -20.04 48.36 5.05
C THR A 130 -18.93 49.12 5.74
N TRP A 131 -17.71 48.93 5.25
CA TRP A 131 -16.52 49.62 5.72
C TRP A 131 -16.21 50.81 4.82
N GLN A 132 -16.38 52.01 5.36
CA GLN A 132 -16.02 53.26 4.69
C GLN A 132 -14.62 53.71 5.12
N ILE A 133 -13.72 53.78 4.16
CA ILE A 133 -12.30 54.09 4.32
C ILE A 133 -11.99 55.39 3.56
N PRO A 134 -11.98 56.53 4.26
CA PRO A 134 -11.57 57.80 3.66
C PRO A 134 -10.13 57.70 3.15
N THR A 135 -9.84 58.20 1.96
CA THR A 135 -8.50 58.10 1.35
C THR A 135 -8.20 59.26 0.38
N GLY A 136 -7.07 59.19 -0.35
CA GLY A 136 -6.76 60.07 -1.48
C GLY A 136 -7.55 59.69 -2.74
N THR A 137 -7.50 60.53 -3.78
CA THR A 137 -8.20 60.26 -5.06
C THR A 137 -7.32 59.55 -6.09
N ASP A 138 -6.00 59.72 -5.97
CA ASP A 138 -5.01 59.16 -6.89
C ASP A 138 -4.88 57.65 -6.70
N GLY A 139 -4.99 56.87 -7.79
CA GLY A 139 -5.03 55.40 -7.74
C GLY A 139 -6.33 54.76 -7.22
N LEU A 140 -7.34 55.55 -6.80
CA LEU A 140 -8.55 55.00 -6.15
C LEU A 140 -9.37 54.07 -7.04
N ASP A 141 -9.61 54.43 -8.31
CA ASP A 141 -10.39 53.56 -9.22
C ASP A 141 -9.63 52.27 -9.54
N THR A 142 -8.30 52.33 -9.67
CA THR A 142 -7.46 51.15 -9.92
C THR A 142 -7.50 50.20 -8.72
N LEU A 143 -7.44 50.74 -7.51
CA LEU A 143 -7.60 49.97 -6.28
C LEU A 143 -8.99 49.34 -6.18
N ALA A 144 -10.06 50.08 -6.46
CA ALA A 144 -11.41 49.55 -6.41
C ALA A 144 -11.60 48.42 -7.43
N ALA A 145 -11.17 48.62 -8.68
CA ALA A 145 -11.20 47.59 -9.72
C ALA A 145 -10.41 46.33 -9.32
N TYR A 146 -9.22 46.50 -8.73
CA TYR A 146 -8.45 45.38 -8.19
C TYR A 146 -9.24 44.61 -7.11
N LEU A 147 -9.81 45.33 -6.14
CA LEU A 147 -10.56 44.71 -5.04
C LEU A 147 -11.83 44.00 -5.52
N GLU A 148 -12.57 44.58 -6.48
CA GLU A 148 -13.73 43.94 -7.10
C GLU A 148 -13.34 42.61 -7.77
N GLU A 149 -12.28 42.63 -8.58
CA GLU A 149 -11.80 41.44 -9.28
C GLU A 149 -11.27 40.38 -8.32
N ALA A 150 -10.47 40.80 -7.33
CA ALA A 150 -9.90 39.91 -6.32
C ALA A 150 -10.98 39.28 -5.43
N ALA A 151 -11.96 40.08 -4.97
CA ALA A 151 -13.09 39.58 -4.19
C ALA A 151 -13.95 38.59 -4.99
N ALA A 152 -14.20 38.86 -6.28
CA ALA A 152 -14.89 37.93 -7.16
C ALA A 152 -14.10 36.62 -7.33
N ALA A 153 -12.78 36.70 -7.55
CA ALA A 153 -11.91 35.52 -7.65
C ALA A 153 -11.93 34.68 -6.37
N TRP A 154 -11.77 35.31 -5.21
CA TRP A 154 -11.80 34.64 -3.91
C TRP A 154 -13.14 33.98 -3.61
N ARG A 155 -14.26 34.64 -3.88
CA ARG A 155 -15.59 34.05 -3.67
C ARG A 155 -15.81 32.82 -4.54
N GLU A 156 -15.44 32.88 -5.82
CA GLU A 156 -15.60 31.76 -6.75
C GLU A 156 -14.73 30.55 -6.35
N VAL A 157 -13.46 30.82 -6.01
CA VAL A 157 -12.51 29.78 -5.57
C VAL A 157 -12.97 29.19 -4.24
N GLU A 158 -13.27 30.01 -3.23
CA GLU A 158 -13.63 29.52 -1.89
C GLU A 158 -14.95 28.75 -1.91
N ALA A 159 -15.95 29.18 -2.70
CA ALA A 159 -17.19 28.42 -2.88
C ALA A 159 -16.92 27.04 -3.50
N SER A 160 -16.03 26.97 -4.50
CA SER A 160 -15.65 25.70 -5.13
C SER A 160 -14.88 24.79 -4.18
N LEU A 161 -13.93 25.35 -3.41
CA LEU A 161 -13.09 24.60 -2.48
C LEU A 161 -13.86 24.14 -1.24
N SER A 162 -14.74 24.97 -0.68
CA SER A 162 -15.61 24.59 0.45
C SER A 162 -16.50 23.40 0.08
N ALA A 163 -17.06 23.40 -1.13
CA ALA A 163 -17.87 22.29 -1.64
C ALA A 163 -17.06 21.00 -1.88
N VAL A 164 -15.75 21.12 -2.11
CA VAL A 164 -14.81 19.99 -2.18
C VAL A 164 -14.53 19.47 -0.78
N GLU A 165 -14.19 20.33 0.17
CA GLU A 165 -13.89 19.96 1.56
C GLU A 165 -15.07 19.24 2.23
N GLU A 166 -16.31 19.68 1.97
CA GLU A 166 -17.52 19.00 2.43
C GLU A 166 -17.63 17.57 1.86
N ARG A 167 -17.37 17.40 0.55
CA ARG A 167 -17.38 16.08 -0.11
C ARG A 167 -16.26 15.18 0.39
N LEU A 168 -15.05 15.70 0.59
CA LEU A 168 -13.94 14.93 1.16
C LEU A 168 -14.25 14.49 2.60
N SER A 169 -14.91 15.36 3.38
CA SER A 169 -15.39 15.01 4.72
C SER A 169 -16.44 13.91 4.68
N ALA A 170 -17.33 13.89 3.67
CA ALA A 170 -18.29 12.82 3.45
C ALA A 170 -17.61 11.51 3.01
N ALA A 171 -16.63 11.58 2.09
CA ALA A 171 -15.84 10.42 1.66
C ALA A 171 -15.10 9.77 2.84
N ALA A 172 -14.50 10.58 3.71
CA ALA A 172 -13.85 10.10 4.94
C ALA A 172 -14.83 9.46 5.95
N ARG A 173 -16.12 9.81 5.90
CA ARG A 173 -17.16 9.11 6.69
C ARG A 173 -17.46 7.74 6.08
N PHE A 174 -17.74 7.67 4.78
CA PHE A 174 -17.98 6.40 4.08
C PHE A 174 -16.81 5.41 4.24
N GLN A 175 -15.58 5.91 4.20
CA GLN A 175 -14.38 5.11 4.45
C GLN A 175 -14.37 4.49 5.85
N ARG A 176 -14.75 5.24 6.89
CA ARG A 176 -14.87 4.72 8.26
C ARG A 176 -16.00 3.71 8.43
N ASP A 177 -17.04 3.83 7.62
CA ASP A 177 -18.20 2.92 7.61
C ASP A 177 -17.96 1.67 6.75
N GLY A 178 -16.79 1.53 6.09
CA GLY A 178 -16.46 0.40 5.21
C GLY A 178 -17.10 0.50 3.81
N GLU A 179 -17.74 1.62 3.46
CA GLU A 179 -18.35 1.87 2.15
C GLU A 179 -17.31 2.40 1.14
N TYR A 180 -16.24 1.63 0.85
CA TYR A 180 -15.08 2.11 0.09
C TYR A 180 -15.39 2.55 -1.34
N ASP A 181 -16.21 1.82 -2.09
CA ASP A 181 -16.56 2.20 -3.48
C ASP A 181 -17.29 3.55 -3.52
N ARG A 182 -18.16 3.80 -2.53
CA ARG A 182 -18.87 5.06 -2.39
C ARG A 182 -17.92 6.19 -1.97
N ALA A 183 -17.00 5.92 -1.04
CA ALA A 183 -15.97 6.86 -0.64
C ALA A 183 -15.11 7.30 -1.84
N LEU A 184 -14.65 6.34 -2.66
CA LEU A 184 -13.88 6.60 -3.88
C LEU A 184 -14.67 7.41 -4.91
N SER A 185 -15.95 7.07 -5.15
CA SER A 185 -16.80 7.82 -6.09
C SER A 185 -16.88 9.30 -5.69
N VAL A 186 -17.26 9.56 -4.42
CA VAL A 186 -17.43 10.92 -3.91
C VAL A 186 -16.11 11.71 -3.96
N ALA A 187 -14.99 11.09 -3.58
CA ALA A 187 -13.69 11.74 -3.63
C ALA A 187 -13.23 12.02 -5.07
N ARG A 188 -13.50 11.12 -6.03
CA ARG A 188 -13.12 11.29 -7.45
C ARG A 188 -13.91 12.42 -8.12
N GLU A 189 -15.19 12.55 -7.81
CA GLU A 189 -16.08 13.62 -8.31
C GLU A 189 -15.59 15.05 -7.97
N THR A 190 -14.72 15.20 -6.96
CA THR A 190 -14.17 16.52 -6.60
C THR A 190 -13.14 17.07 -7.58
N ARG A 191 -12.59 16.23 -8.47
CA ARG A 191 -11.47 16.57 -9.37
C ARG A 191 -11.74 17.84 -10.18
N ASP A 192 -12.89 17.92 -10.83
CA ASP A 192 -13.22 19.02 -11.73
C ASP A 192 -13.47 20.33 -11.00
N ALA A 193 -13.99 20.27 -9.77
CA ALA A 193 -14.16 21.46 -8.93
C ALA A 193 -12.81 22.03 -8.49
N VAL A 194 -11.86 21.17 -8.09
CA VAL A 194 -10.49 21.59 -7.74
C VAL A 194 -9.76 22.16 -8.95
N GLU A 195 -9.88 21.53 -10.13
CA GLU A 195 -9.20 22.01 -11.34
C GLU A 195 -9.77 23.35 -11.82
N ARG A 196 -11.09 23.58 -11.68
CA ARG A 196 -11.71 24.89 -11.93
C ARG A 196 -11.19 25.96 -10.97
N ALA A 197 -11.16 25.67 -9.67
CA ALA A 197 -10.63 26.59 -8.66
C ALA A 197 -9.16 26.95 -8.95
N ARG A 198 -8.33 25.95 -9.28
CA ARG A 198 -6.94 26.14 -9.66
C ARG A 198 -6.80 26.99 -10.93
N SER A 199 -7.59 26.71 -11.95
CA SER A 199 -7.57 27.46 -13.21
C SER A 199 -7.95 28.93 -12.98
N ARG A 200 -8.94 29.19 -12.14
CA ARG A 200 -9.34 30.54 -11.75
C ARG A 200 -8.25 31.29 -10.99
N ALA A 201 -7.59 30.62 -10.04
CA ALA A 201 -6.45 31.17 -9.29
C ALA A 201 -5.26 31.50 -10.20
N VAL A 202 -4.89 30.57 -11.11
CA VAL A 202 -3.80 30.79 -12.09
C VAL A 202 -4.15 31.92 -13.06
N GLY A 203 -5.42 32.02 -13.47
CA GLY A 203 -5.90 33.12 -14.32
C GLY A 203 -5.74 34.47 -13.63
N PHE A 204 -6.19 34.60 -12.38
CA PHE A 204 -6.05 35.81 -11.59
C PHE A 204 -4.58 36.21 -11.37
N ASN A 205 -3.74 35.25 -10.96
CA ASN A 205 -2.33 35.49 -10.66
C ASN A 205 -1.48 35.86 -11.90
N ARG A 206 -2.01 35.65 -13.12
CA ARG A 206 -1.32 36.06 -14.35
C ARG A 206 -1.31 37.59 -14.50
N ASP A 207 -2.41 38.23 -14.09
CA ASP A 207 -2.62 39.65 -14.26
C ASP A 207 -2.27 40.44 -12.99
N HIS A 208 -2.30 39.76 -11.83
CA HIS A 208 -2.02 40.35 -10.52
C HIS A 208 -0.94 39.55 -9.78
N PRO A 209 0.15 40.18 -9.30
CA PRO A 209 1.17 39.48 -8.52
C PRO A 209 0.58 38.99 -7.19
N GLY A 210 0.94 37.79 -6.76
CA GLY A 210 0.44 37.16 -5.55
C GLY A 210 0.37 35.64 -5.69
N ASN A 211 0.26 34.93 -4.57
CA ASN A 211 0.20 33.47 -4.53
C ASN A 211 -0.83 32.92 -3.54
N ALA A 212 -1.54 33.75 -2.77
CA ALA A 212 -2.45 33.30 -1.71
C ALA A 212 -3.60 32.41 -2.25
N LEU A 213 -4.23 32.78 -3.38
CA LEU A 213 -5.27 31.95 -4.03
C LEU A 213 -4.74 30.60 -4.50
N GLN A 214 -3.52 30.59 -5.05
CA GLN A 214 -2.87 29.39 -5.53
C GLN A 214 -2.47 28.48 -4.37
N ALA A 215 -1.92 29.04 -3.29
CA ALA A 215 -1.57 28.33 -2.06
C ALA A 215 -2.81 27.71 -1.40
N ARG A 216 -3.93 28.45 -1.33
CA ARG A 216 -5.22 27.93 -0.84
C ARG A 216 -5.70 26.74 -1.68
N SER A 217 -5.67 26.86 -3.02
CA SER A 217 -6.06 25.77 -3.93
C SER A 217 -5.15 24.54 -3.78
N GLN A 218 -3.85 24.74 -3.65
CA GLN A 218 -2.87 23.66 -3.47
C GLN A 218 -3.07 22.88 -2.16
N ARG A 219 -3.46 23.56 -1.07
CA ARG A 219 -3.80 22.90 0.20
C ARG A 219 -4.95 21.92 0.03
N VAL A 220 -6.03 22.32 -0.66
CA VAL A 220 -7.19 21.43 -0.89
C VAL A 220 -6.85 20.30 -1.87
N VAL A 221 -5.99 20.55 -2.86
CA VAL A 221 -5.43 19.47 -3.72
C VAL A 221 -4.69 18.44 -2.86
N ALA A 222 -3.84 18.87 -1.93
CA ALA A 222 -3.11 17.98 -1.05
C ALA A 222 -4.06 17.16 -0.15
N GLN A 223 -5.07 17.82 0.42
CA GLN A 223 -6.10 17.15 1.22
C GLN A 223 -6.87 16.10 0.41
N ARG A 224 -7.22 16.40 -0.86
CA ARG A 224 -7.87 15.45 -1.76
C ARG A 224 -7.02 14.21 -1.99
N VAL A 225 -5.73 14.40 -2.31
CA VAL A 225 -4.79 13.29 -2.55
C VAL A 225 -4.62 12.44 -1.30
N ALA A 226 -4.44 13.07 -0.13
CA ALA A 226 -4.35 12.36 1.15
C ALA A 226 -5.62 11.55 1.44
N THR A 227 -6.80 12.11 1.17
CA THR A 227 -8.09 11.41 1.37
C THR A 227 -8.21 10.19 0.45
N LEU A 228 -7.87 10.31 -0.84
CA LEU A 228 -7.90 9.19 -1.79
C LEU A 228 -6.90 8.09 -1.39
N GLY A 229 -5.67 8.48 -1.04
CA GLY A 229 -4.66 7.54 -0.56
C GLY A 229 -5.12 6.78 0.68
N ALA A 230 -5.72 7.47 1.66
CA ALA A 230 -6.26 6.84 2.87
C ALA A 230 -7.40 5.83 2.58
N ILE A 231 -8.27 6.13 1.61
CA ILE A 231 -9.34 5.21 1.19
C ILE A 231 -8.74 3.94 0.57
N HIS A 232 -7.80 4.10 -0.36
CA HIS A 232 -7.12 2.98 -1.01
C HIS A 232 -6.36 2.10 0.00
N VAL A 233 -5.60 2.69 0.92
CA VAL A 233 -4.88 1.96 1.99
C VAL A 233 -5.86 1.19 2.89
N ALA A 234 -6.99 1.79 3.26
CA ALA A 234 -7.97 1.10 4.11
C ALA A 234 -8.60 -0.11 3.40
N ARG A 235 -8.94 0.03 2.11
CA ARG A 235 -9.46 -1.06 1.29
C ARG A 235 -8.41 -2.15 1.06
N ALA A 236 -7.16 -1.78 0.85
CA ALA A 236 -6.03 -2.72 0.73
C ALA A 236 -5.88 -3.57 1.99
N ARG A 237 -5.98 -2.95 3.18
CA ARG A 237 -5.91 -3.66 4.47
C ARG A 237 -7.09 -4.60 4.70
N GLU A 238 -8.29 -4.23 4.28
CA GLU A 238 -9.45 -5.14 4.34
C GLU A 238 -9.28 -6.34 3.41
N ALA A 239 -8.80 -6.10 2.18
CA ALA A 239 -8.51 -7.16 1.22
C ALA A 239 -7.41 -8.10 1.74
N ALA A 240 -6.31 -7.56 2.28
CA ALA A 240 -5.25 -8.36 2.90
C ALA A 240 -5.76 -9.19 4.11
N GLY A 241 -6.58 -8.59 4.98
CA GLY A 241 -7.21 -9.31 6.09
C GLY A 241 -8.19 -10.40 5.64
N THR A 242 -8.80 -10.25 4.46
CA THR A 242 -9.60 -11.31 3.83
C THR A 242 -8.70 -12.41 3.26
N GLY A 243 -7.59 -12.05 2.60
CA GLY A 243 -6.57 -12.98 2.14
C GLY A 243 -6.03 -13.85 3.28
N ASP A 244 -5.65 -13.25 4.41
CA ASP A 244 -5.17 -13.97 5.60
C ASP A 244 -6.19 -15.01 6.12
N ARG A 245 -7.48 -14.67 6.13
CA ARG A 245 -8.54 -15.58 6.59
C ARG A 245 -8.72 -16.75 5.63
N LEU A 246 -8.69 -16.51 4.32
CA LEU A 246 -8.83 -17.54 3.29
C LEU A 246 -7.61 -18.46 3.27
N PHE A 247 -6.41 -17.90 3.41
CA PHE A 247 -5.16 -18.65 3.51
C PHE A 247 -5.20 -19.63 4.70
N ARG A 248 -5.58 -19.15 5.89
CA ARG A 248 -5.73 -20.01 7.08
C ARG A 248 -6.82 -21.08 6.95
N ALA A 249 -7.81 -20.86 6.09
CA ALA A 249 -8.86 -21.82 5.80
C ALA A 249 -8.48 -22.81 4.68
N GLY A 250 -7.27 -22.73 4.12
CA GLY A 250 -6.81 -23.59 3.01
C GLY A 250 -7.37 -23.21 1.64
N ASN A 251 -8.09 -22.08 1.53
CA ASN A 251 -8.57 -21.57 0.24
C ASN A 251 -7.51 -20.66 -0.40
N TYR A 252 -6.51 -21.28 -1.02
CA TYR A 252 -5.36 -20.58 -1.60
C TYR A 252 -5.71 -19.70 -2.80
N GLU A 253 -6.63 -20.14 -3.66
CA GLU A 253 -7.09 -19.36 -4.83
C GLU A 253 -7.80 -18.07 -4.37
N GLY A 254 -8.76 -18.19 -3.46
CA GLY A 254 -9.43 -17.02 -2.90
C GLY A 254 -8.50 -16.11 -2.10
N ALA A 255 -7.51 -16.68 -1.41
CA ALA A 255 -6.49 -15.90 -0.71
C ALA A 255 -5.64 -15.09 -1.69
N ARG A 256 -5.19 -15.71 -2.78
CA ARG A 256 -4.41 -15.07 -3.85
C ARG A 256 -5.17 -13.90 -4.45
N GLU A 257 -6.43 -14.10 -4.86
CA GLU A 257 -7.26 -13.00 -5.41
C GLU A 257 -7.38 -11.84 -4.42
N ALA A 258 -7.56 -12.12 -3.13
CA ALA A 258 -7.69 -11.09 -2.11
C ALA A 258 -6.38 -10.31 -1.90
N PHE A 259 -5.23 -10.98 -1.93
CA PHE A 259 -3.93 -10.32 -1.84
C PHE A 259 -3.59 -9.53 -3.12
N GLU A 260 -3.96 -10.03 -4.30
CA GLU A 260 -3.82 -9.29 -5.56
C GLU A 260 -4.66 -7.99 -5.53
N ARG A 261 -5.91 -8.05 -5.06
CA ARG A 261 -6.72 -6.83 -4.82
C ARG A 261 -6.05 -5.88 -3.82
N ALA A 262 -5.46 -6.41 -2.75
CA ALA A 262 -4.73 -5.57 -1.78
C ALA A 262 -3.54 -4.84 -2.42
N ARG A 263 -2.78 -5.54 -3.28
CA ARG A 263 -1.66 -4.98 -4.03
C ARG A 263 -2.12 -3.86 -4.99
N GLU A 264 -3.17 -4.09 -5.76
CA GLU A 264 -3.74 -3.09 -6.67
C GLU A 264 -4.15 -1.80 -5.94
N GLU A 265 -4.73 -1.94 -4.75
CA GLU A 265 -5.15 -0.82 -3.91
C GLU A 265 -3.96 -0.06 -3.32
N TYR A 266 -2.91 -0.74 -2.86
CA TYR A 266 -1.67 -0.05 -2.44
C TYR A 266 -0.98 0.67 -3.60
N ASP A 267 -0.91 0.05 -4.78
CA ASP A 267 -0.33 0.67 -5.98
C ASP A 267 -1.16 1.89 -6.42
N SER A 268 -2.48 1.83 -6.29
CA SER A 268 -3.39 2.97 -6.51
C SER A 268 -3.14 4.11 -5.52
N ALA A 269 -2.96 3.80 -4.23
CA ALA A 269 -2.64 4.80 -3.21
C ALA A 269 -1.34 5.55 -3.54
N LEU A 270 -0.29 4.84 -3.93
CA LEU A 270 1.00 5.43 -4.31
C LEU A 270 0.90 6.30 -5.58
N THR A 271 0.05 5.91 -6.53
CA THR A 271 -0.15 6.62 -7.81
C THR A 271 -0.88 7.96 -7.65
N GLU A 272 -1.86 8.07 -6.75
CA GLU A 272 -2.67 9.30 -6.58
C GLU A 272 -1.84 10.53 -6.15
N GLY A 273 -0.65 10.31 -5.59
CA GLY A 273 0.34 11.37 -5.45
C GLY A 273 1.27 11.15 -4.27
N GLU A 274 2.22 10.23 -4.44
CA GLU A 274 3.22 9.83 -3.44
C GLU A 274 3.79 10.98 -2.58
N ARG A 275 4.20 12.09 -3.19
CA ARG A 275 4.79 13.25 -2.47
C ARG A 275 3.85 13.96 -1.50
N ARG A 276 2.54 13.64 -1.53
CA ARG A 276 1.49 14.27 -0.72
C ARG A 276 0.86 13.30 0.28
N LEU A 277 1.31 12.04 0.29
CA LEU A 277 0.92 11.08 1.31
C LEU A 277 1.74 11.34 2.58
N GLU A 278 1.15 11.07 3.73
CA GLU A 278 1.78 11.27 5.03
C GLU A 278 2.94 10.30 5.25
N ASP A 279 2.77 9.02 4.87
CA ASP A 279 3.82 8.00 4.97
C ASP A 279 3.80 7.03 3.76
N PRO A 280 4.39 7.42 2.62
CA PRO A 280 4.52 6.55 1.45
C PRO A 280 5.40 5.32 1.72
N HIS A 281 6.34 5.41 2.67
CA HIS A 281 7.26 4.30 2.96
C HIS A 281 6.53 3.17 3.67
N ALA A 282 5.72 3.46 4.69
CA ALA A 282 4.88 2.45 5.35
C ALA A 282 3.95 1.74 4.35
N ILE A 283 3.35 2.48 3.41
CA ILE A 283 2.51 1.90 2.35
C ILE A 283 3.30 0.90 1.50
N ARG A 284 4.54 1.23 1.11
CA ARG A 284 5.42 0.30 0.38
C ARG A 284 5.80 -0.92 1.20
N VAL A 285 6.07 -0.75 2.49
CA VAL A 285 6.39 -1.87 3.38
C VAL A 285 5.20 -2.84 3.46
N GLU A 286 3.98 -2.32 3.62
CA GLU A 286 2.76 -3.14 3.61
C GLU A 286 2.54 -3.81 2.24
N ARG A 287 2.75 -3.10 1.13
CA ARG A 287 2.67 -3.64 -0.23
C ARG A 287 3.67 -4.78 -0.45
N ASN A 288 4.93 -4.59 -0.07
CA ASN A 288 5.99 -5.60 -0.17
C ASN A 288 5.72 -6.81 0.73
N ARG A 289 5.03 -6.61 1.87
CA ARG A 289 4.57 -7.71 2.71
C ARG A 289 3.48 -8.51 2.00
N VAL A 290 2.53 -7.87 1.34
CA VAL A 290 1.52 -8.56 0.52
C VAL A 290 2.18 -9.34 -0.62
N ASP A 291 3.20 -8.78 -1.29
CA ASP A 291 3.92 -9.54 -2.33
C ASP A 291 4.59 -10.79 -1.77
N ARG A 292 5.20 -10.71 -0.59
CA ARG A 292 5.76 -11.88 0.10
C ARG A 292 4.70 -12.91 0.43
N LEU A 293 3.52 -12.50 0.89
CA LEU A 293 2.41 -13.42 1.17
C LEU A 293 1.87 -14.10 -0.11
N VAL A 294 1.84 -13.38 -1.24
CA VAL A 294 1.50 -13.99 -2.53
C VAL A 294 2.57 -15.01 -2.94
N ALA A 295 3.85 -14.69 -2.77
CA ALA A 295 4.93 -15.64 -3.03
C ALA A 295 4.86 -16.87 -2.10
N ASP A 296 4.54 -16.68 -0.81
CA ASP A 296 4.36 -17.76 0.16
C ASP A 296 3.16 -18.67 -0.23
N ILE A 297 2.07 -18.09 -0.74
CA ILE A 297 0.95 -18.87 -1.30
C ILE A 297 1.42 -19.66 -2.52
N ASP A 298 2.22 -19.06 -3.38
CA ASP A 298 2.76 -19.72 -4.55
C ASP A 298 3.77 -20.82 -4.17
N ASP A 299 4.37 -20.77 -2.99
CA ASP A 299 5.27 -21.83 -2.50
C ASP A 299 4.54 -22.92 -1.67
N SER A 300 3.27 -22.73 -1.28
CA SER A 300 2.58 -23.55 -0.26
C SER A 300 1.90 -24.87 -0.72
N PRO A 301 1.30 -24.99 -1.92
CA PRO A 301 0.52 -26.19 -2.26
C PRO A 301 1.35 -27.46 -2.41
N LEU A 302 2.61 -27.37 -2.85
CA LEU A 302 3.47 -28.53 -3.07
C LEU A 302 3.97 -29.16 -1.76
N PRO A 303 4.50 -28.38 -0.79
CA PRO A 303 4.80 -28.91 0.55
C PRO A 303 3.59 -29.53 1.24
N SER A 304 2.40 -28.93 1.08
CA SER A 304 1.15 -29.46 1.62
C SER A 304 0.75 -30.77 0.95
N ALA A 305 0.84 -30.84 -0.38
CA ALA A 305 0.59 -32.06 -1.15
C ALA A 305 1.53 -33.19 -0.75
N ILE A 306 2.84 -32.90 -0.64
CA ILE A 306 3.86 -33.86 -0.21
C ILE A 306 3.58 -34.37 1.21
N THR A 307 3.13 -33.49 2.11
CA THR A 307 2.80 -33.87 3.49
C THR A 307 1.59 -34.80 3.53
N ALA A 308 0.54 -34.48 2.77
CA ALA A 308 -0.66 -35.32 2.65
C ALA A 308 -0.33 -36.68 2.02
N ASP A 309 0.49 -36.70 0.98
CA ASP A 309 0.93 -37.91 0.30
C ASP A 309 1.76 -38.82 1.22
N ARG A 310 2.66 -38.26 2.03
CA ARG A 310 3.39 -39.01 3.07
C ARG A 310 2.47 -39.55 4.15
N ALA A 311 1.45 -38.78 4.56
CA ALA A 311 0.45 -39.23 5.52
C ALA A 311 -0.37 -40.39 4.95
N ALA A 312 -0.75 -40.34 3.67
CA ALA A 312 -1.47 -41.40 3.00
C ALA A 312 -0.67 -42.72 2.98
N VAL A 313 0.62 -42.65 2.62
CA VAL A 313 1.52 -43.83 2.62
C VAL A 313 1.72 -44.41 4.02
N ALA A 314 1.66 -43.57 5.07
CA ALA A 314 1.82 -44.00 6.45
C ALA A 314 0.52 -44.53 7.09
N ALA A 315 -0.63 -44.29 6.48
CA ALA A 315 -1.93 -44.71 7.01
C ALA A 315 -2.10 -46.23 6.89
N GLU A 316 -2.49 -46.87 7.98
CA GLU A 316 -2.79 -48.31 8.02
C GLU A 316 -4.24 -48.61 7.60
N ASP A 317 -5.14 -47.62 7.75
CA ASP A 317 -6.53 -47.70 7.31
C ASP A 317 -6.67 -47.20 5.86
N PRO A 318 -7.16 -48.04 4.93
CA PRO A 318 -7.40 -47.65 3.53
C PRO A 318 -8.29 -46.42 3.37
N ALA A 319 -9.24 -46.18 4.27
CA ALA A 319 -10.13 -45.01 4.22
C ALA A 319 -9.40 -43.72 4.60
N GLU A 320 -8.54 -43.78 5.62
CA GLU A 320 -7.67 -42.67 6.01
C GLU A 320 -6.64 -42.36 4.92
N ALA A 321 -6.06 -43.41 4.32
CA ALA A 321 -5.14 -43.29 3.20
C ALA A 321 -5.78 -42.60 1.99
N ALA A 322 -7.01 -43.00 1.63
CA ALA A 322 -7.77 -42.38 0.54
C ALA A 322 -8.02 -40.88 0.77
N ALA A 323 -8.46 -40.48 1.97
CA ALA A 323 -8.69 -39.07 2.30
C ALA A 323 -7.41 -38.21 2.19
N HIS A 324 -6.27 -38.77 2.61
CA HIS A 324 -4.98 -38.12 2.47
C HIS A 324 -4.52 -38.02 1.00
N TRP A 325 -4.72 -39.06 0.19
CA TRP A 325 -4.40 -39.00 -1.24
C TRP A 325 -5.31 -38.06 -2.04
N GLU A 326 -6.59 -37.89 -1.69
CA GLU A 326 -7.46 -36.85 -2.28
C GLU A 326 -6.92 -35.44 -2.04
N THR A 327 -6.46 -35.19 -0.81
CA THR A 327 -5.82 -33.93 -0.43
C THR A 327 -4.51 -33.72 -1.21
N ALA A 328 -3.69 -34.76 -1.32
CA ALA A 328 -2.45 -34.73 -2.10
C ALA A 328 -2.70 -34.46 -3.58
N LEU A 329 -3.66 -35.17 -4.19
CA LEU A 329 -4.00 -35.06 -5.61
C LEU A 329 -4.45 -33.64 -5.96
N SER A 330 -5.28 -33.05 -5.11
CA SER A 330 -5.72 -31.66 -5.25
C SER A 330 -4.56 -30.67 -5.13
N GLY A 331 -3.66 -30.86 -4.16
CA GLY A 331 -2.46 -30.03 -4.00
C GLY A 331 -1.48 -30.13 -5.18
N TYR A 332 -1.26 -31.32 -5.74
CA TYR A 332 -0.41 -31.51 -6.93
C TYR A 332 -1.03 -30.92 -8.19
N ARG A 333 -2.35 -31.01 -8.38
CA ARG A 333 -3.06 -30.37 -9.51
C ARG A 333 -2.99 -28.84 -9.44
N LEU A 334 -3.12 -28.28 -8.23
CA LEU A 334 -2.94 -26.84 -8.00
C LEU A 334 -1.50 -26.40 -8.31
N ALA A 335 -0.52 -27.17 -7.87
CA ALA A 335 0.90 -26.98 -8.20
C ALA A 335 1.18 -27.01 -9.71
N LEU A 336 0.59 -27.97 -10.44
CA LEU A 336 0.74 -28.08 -11.89
C LEU A 336 0.12 -26.89 -12.62
N THR A 337 -1.08 -26.47 -12.20
CA THR A 337 -1.76 -25.30 -12.77
C THR A 337 -0.92 -24.04 -12.61
N ALA A 338 -0.31 -23.85 -11.44
CA ALA A 338 0.59 -22.73 -11.19
C ALA A 338 1.85 -22.79 -12.06
N ALA A 339 2.46 -23.98 -12.19
CA ALA A 339 3.67 -24.20 -12.99
C ALA A 339 3.47 -23.95 -14.51
N GLU A 340 2.24 -24.08 -15.01
CA GLU A 340 1.89 -23.89 -16.43
C GLU A 340 1.47 -22.44 -16.79
N GLY A 341 1.42 -21.52 -15.82
CA GLY A 341 1.02 -20.12 -16.04
C GLY A 341 2.01 -19.29 -16.88
N ASP A 342 1.48 -18.42 -17.75
CA ASP A 342 2.26 -17.55 -18.64
C ASP A 342 3.02 -16.44 -17.86
N GLY A 343 4.29 -16.72 -17.55
CA GLY A 343 5.30 -15.72 -17.18
C GLY A 343 5.51 -15.53 -15.67
N ASP A 344 6.75 -15.76 -15.21
CA ASP A 344 7.20 -15.66 -13.80
C ASP A 344 6.52 -16.61 -12.80
N SER A 345 6.05 -17.77 -13.26
CA SER A 345 5.69 -18.86 -12.33
C SER A 345 6.96 -19.33 -11.59
N LEU A 346 7.14 -18.84 -10.36
CA LEU A 346 8.16 -19.26 -9.40
C LEU A 346 7.87 -20.63 -8.77
N TYR A 347 6.79 -21.28 -9.20
CA TYR A 347 6.37 -22.56 -8.64
C TYR A 347 7.46 -23.63 -8.90
N ARG A 348 8.16 -24.05 -7.83
CA ARG A 348 9.24 -25.05 -7.89
C ARG A 348 8.67 -26.46 -8.08
N GLY A 349 8.23 -26.79 -9.28
CA GLY A 349 7.96 -28.16 -9.69
C GLY A 349 8.17 -28.30 -11.18
N ASP A 350 8.98 -29.27 -11.59
CA ASP A 350 9.05 -29.67 -12.99
C ASP A 350 7.63 -30.14 -13.41
N PRO A 351 6.96 -29.47 -14.37
CA PRO A 351 5.60 -29.82 -14.76
C PRO A 351 5.46 -31.28 -15.19
N ASP A 352 6.51 -31.86 -15.78
CA ASP A 352 6.51 -33.27 -16.15
C ASP A 352 6.52 -34.17 -14.91
N GLN A 353 7.35 -33.85 -13.91
CA GLN A 353 7.36 -34.58 -12.63
C GLN A 353 6.06 -34.44 -11.84
N LEU A 354 5.40 -33.27 -11.91
CA LEU A 354 4.10 -33.05 -11.29
C LEU A 354 3.01 -33.90 -11.96
N ARG A 355 3.01 -34.00 -13.30
CA ARG A 355 2.07 -34.86 -14.04
C ARG A 355 2.30 -36.34 -13.71
N ASP A 356 3.56 -36.77 -13.63
CA ASP A 356 3.91 -38.13 -13.23
C ASP A 356 3.41 -38.41 -11.80
N ARG A 357 3.64 -37.49 -10.85
CA ARG A 357 3.18 -37.67 -9.47
C ARG A 357 1.66 -37.67 -9.34
N ILE A 358 0.94 -36.82 -10.08
CA ILE A 358 -0.53 -36.82 -10.14
C ILE A 358 -1.03 -38.20 -10.57
N THR A 359 -0.38 -38.80 -11.57
CA THR A 359 -0.73 -40.15 -12.05
C THR A 359 -0.53 -41.18 -10.94
N THR A 360 0.63 -41.20 -10.29
CA THR A 360 0.93 -42.13 -9.18
C THR A 360 -0.01 -41.97 -7.99
N VAL A 361 -0.34 -40.72 -7.61
CA VAL A 361 -1.25 -40.45 -6.49
C VAL A 361 -2.68 -40.85 -6.86
N ALA A 362 -3.12 -40.61 -8.10
CA ALA A 362 -4.44 -41.05 -8.57
C ALA A 362 -4.57 -42.59 -8.62
N GLU A 363 -3.50 -43.29 -9.03
CA GLU A 363 -3.43 -44.76 -8.97
C GLU A 363 -3.56 -45.26 -7.53
N SER A 364 -2.81 -44.66 -6.61
CA SER A 364 -2.83 -45.02 -5.19
C SER A 364 -4.19 -44.73 -4.54
N LEU A 365 -4.80 -43.58 -4.86
CA LEU A 365 -6.15 -43.21 -4.42
C LEU A 365 -7.20 -44.22 -4.90
N ALA A 366 -7.19 -44.54 -6.20
CA ALA A 366 -8.15 -45.49 -6.78
C ALA A 366 -7.98 -46.89 -6.17
N ALA A 367 -6.75 -47.33 -5.89
CA ALA A 367 -6.48 -48.60 -5.22
C ALA A 367 -6.97 -48.61 -3.75
N ALA A 368 -6.76 -47.54 -3.01
CA ALA A 368 -7.23 -47.39 -1.64
C ALA A 368 -8.76 -47.40 -1.57
N GLN A 369 -9.42 -46.59 -2.41
CA GLN A 369 -10.89 -46.55 -2.52
C GLN A 369 -11.46 -47.90 -2.96
N ARG A 370 -10.81 -48.62 -3.89
CA ARG A 370 -11.19 -49.99 -4.24
C ARG A 370 -11.09 -50.94 -3.04
N THR A 371 -10.03 -50.82 -2.24
CA THR A 371 -9.84 -51.65 -1.03
C THR A 371 -10.93 -51.40 0.00
N VAL A 372 -11.27 -50.12 0.25
CA VAL A 372 -12.41 -49.74 1.09
C VAL A 372 -13.71 -50.36 0.54
N GLY A 373 -13.92 -50.28 -0.77
CA GLY A 373 -15.09 -50.87 -1.44
C GLY A 373 -15.16 -52.40 -1.28
N GLU A 374 -14.04 -53.10 -1.41
CA GLU A 374 -13.96 -54.55 -1.25
C GLU A 374 -14.17 -55.00 0.21
N GLU A 375 -13.65 -54.24 1.18
CA GLU A 375 -13.85 -54.49 2.61
C GLU A 375 -15.31 -54.31 3.02
N ALA A 376 -15.92 -53.18 2.64
CA ALA A 376 -17.33 -52.91 2.88
C ALA A 376 -18.23 -53.92 2.16
N ARG A 377 -17.89 -54.31 0.91
CA ARG A 377 -18.61 -55.39 0.21
C ARG A 377 -18.53 -56.73 0.97
N ARG A 378 -17.35 -57.10 1.47
CA ARG A 378 -17.16 -58.34 2.26
C ARG A 378 -17.97 -58.29 3.57
N ALA A 379 -18.03 -57.13 4.24
CA ALA A 379 -18.87 -56.93 5.41
C ALA A 379 -20.37 -57.05 5.07
N GLY A 380 -20.80 -56.44 3.96
CA GLY A 380 -22.17 -56.54 3.45
C GLY A 380 -22.57 -57.98 3.12
N ASP A 381 -21.69 -58.73 2.45
CA ASP A 381 -21.89 -60.15 2.15
C ASP A 381 -22.05 -60.97 3.47
N TRP A 382 -21.24 -60.68 4.50
CA TRP A 382 -21.35 -61.32 5.82
C TRP A 382 -22.68 -61.03 6.52
N TYR A 383 -23.15 -59.78 6.51
CA TYR A 383 -24.45 -59.42 7.08
C TYR A 383 -25.61 -60.02 6.29
N ALA A 384 -25.51 -60.10 4.96
CA ALA A 384 -26.52 -60.72 4.12
C ALA A 384 -26.65 -62.22 4.40
N ASP A 385 -25.54 -62.92 4.58
CA ASP A 385 -25.50 -64.34 4.98
C ASP A 385 -26.09 -64.56 6.39
N ALA A 386 -25.97 -63.56 7.27
CA ALA A 386 -26.60 -63.56 8.59
C ALA A 386 -28.08 -63.12 8.57
N GLU A 387 -28.69 -62.94 7.40
CA GLU A 387 -30.06 -62.44 7.17
C GLU A 387 -30.30 -61.03 7.76
N GLN A 388 -29.24 -60.26 8.00
CA GLN A 388 -29.30 -58.87 8.49
C GLN A 388 -29.27 -57.90 7.31
N TYR A 389 -30.30 -57.94 6.47
CA TYR A 389 -30.31 -57.25 5.17
C TYR A 389 -30.24 -55.73 5.25
N GLU A 390 -30.73 -55.10 6.33
CA GLU A 390 -30.61 -53.65 6.51
C GLU A 390 -29.14 -53.23 6.72
N ALA A 391 -28.42 -53.92 7.61
CA ALA A 391 -26.99 -53.70 7.83
C ALA A 391 -26.16 -54.04 6.58
N ALA A 392 -26.53 -55.11 5.86
CA ALA A 392 -25.88 -55.46 4.60
C ALA A 392 -26.01 -54.35 3.54
N LEU A 393 -27.19 -53.74 3.44
CA LEU A 393 -27.44 -52.65 2.49
C LEU A 393 -26.71 -51.35 2.85
N GLU A 394 -26.50 -51.08 4.14
CA GLU A 394 -25.66 -49.97 4.60
C GLU A 394 -24.20 -50.19 4.18
N GLU A 395 -23.63 -51.36 4.45
CA GLU A 395 -22.25 -51.69 4.03
C GLU A 395 -22.08 -51.70 2.50
N PHE A 396 -23.08 -52.20 1.76
CA PHE A 396 -23.06 -52.13 0.30
C PHE A 396 -23.18 -50.69 -0.23
N ALA A 397 -23.83 -49.78 0.49
CA ALA A 397 -23.86 -48.37 0.12
C ALA A 397 -22.48 -47.72 0.30
N THR A 398 -21.79 -48.00 1.42
CA THR A 398 -20.39 -47.60 1.62
C THR A 398 -19.47 -48.17 0.53
N ALA A 399 -19.67 -49.43 0.15
CA ALA A 399 -18.92 -50.04 -0.96
C ALA A 399 -19.18 -49.33 -2.29
N ALA A 400 -20.42 -48.92 -2.56
CA ALA A 400 -20.80 -48.23 -3.78
C ALA A 400 -20.15 -46.84 -3.86
N GLU A 401 -20.21 -46.06 -2.78
CA GLU A 401 -19.55 -44.75 -2.69
C GLU A 401 -18.04 -44.86 -2.96
N ALA A 402 -17.39 -45.86 -2.38
CA ALA A 402 -15.96 -46.08 -2.56
C ALA A 402 -15.60 -46.51 -4.00
N PHE A 403 -16.35 -47.43 -4.61
CA PHE A 403 -16.11 -47.82 -6.01
C PHE A 403 -16.43 -46.70 -7.02
N ASP A 404 -17.46 -45.89 -6.76
CA ASP A 404 -17.78 -44.73 -7.60
C ASP A 404 -16.67 -43.68 -7.53
N GLY A 405 -16.14 -43.39 -6.32
CA GLY A 405 -14.98 -42.50 -6.15
C GLY A 405 -13.71 -43.02 -6.86
N ALA A 406 -13.45 -44.33 -6.77
CA ALA A 406 -12.35 -44.97 -7.49
C ALA A 406 -12.53 -44.85 -9.01
N LEU A 407 -13.76 -45.03 -9.51
CA LEU A 407 -14.07 -44.95 -10.94
C LEU A 407 -13.96 -43.52 -11.48
N GLU A 408 -14.36 -42.51 -10.70
CA GLU A 408 -14.18 -41.10 -11.03
C GLU A 408 -12.68 -40.77 -11.17
N THR A 409 -11.89 -41.09 -10.14
CA THR A 409 -10.43 -40.89 -10.14
C THR A 409 -9.75 -41.60 -11.32
N ALA A 410 -10.11 -42.86 -11.57
CA ALA A 410 -9.56 -43.64 -12.67
C ALA A 410 -9.94 -43.06 -14.04
N THR A 411 -11.15 -42.54 -14.20
CA THR A 411 -11.60 -41.96 -15.47
C THR A 411 -10.79 -40.72 -15.84
N GLU A 412 -10.41 -39.91 -14.85
CA GLU A 412 -9.65 -38.68 -15.03
C GLU A 412 -8.17 -38.93 -15.28
N SER A 413 -7.54 -39.81 -14.50
CA SER A 413 -6.08 -39.87 -14.39
C SER A 413 -5.48 -41.27 -14.54
N TYR A 414 -6.31 -42.34 -14.56
CA TYR A 414 -5.84 -43.73 -14.62
C TYR A 414 -6.80 -44.66 -15.40
N ARG A 415 -6.87 -44.46 -16.73
CA ARG A 415 -7.91 -45.07 -17.59
C ARG A 415 -7.86 -46.59 -17.67
N ASP A 416 -6.72 -47.20 -17.39
CA ASP A 416 -6.54 -48.65 -17.52
C ASP A 416 -7.33 -49.45 -16.45
N ALA A 417 -7.63 -48.85 -15.30
CA ALA A 417 -8.47 -49.49 -14.27
C ALA A 417 -9.98 -49.35 -14.49
N VAL A 418 -10.43 -48.46 -15.39
CA VAL A 418 -11.85 -48.17 -15.62
C VAL A 418 -12.68 -49.43 -15.97
N PRO A 419 -12.23 -50.34 -16.85
CA PRO A 419 -13.00 -51.57 -17.15
C PRO A 419 -13.17 -52.47 -15.92
N HIS A 420 -12.16 -52.55 -15.06
CA HIS A 420 -12.18 -53.38 -13.85
C HIS A 420 -13.12 -52.81 -12.80
N LEU A 421 -13.01 -51.50 -12.52
CA LEU A 421 -13.88 -50.82 -11.55
C LEU A 421 -15.35 -50.84 -11.99
N LYS A 422 -15.64 -50.73 -13.29
CA LYS A 422 -17.01 -50.92 -13.80
C LYS A 422 -17.54 -52.33 -13.53
N ALA A 423 -16.71 -53.35 -13.68
CA ALA A 423 -17.10 -54.72 -13.37
C ALA A 423 -17.39 -54.90 -11.87
N ASP A 424 -16.60 -54.26 -11.00
CA ASP A 424 -16.81 -54.26 -9.55
C ASP A 424 -18.13 -53.58 -9.16
N VAL A 425 -18.43 -52.40 -9.74
CA VAL A 425 -19.70 -51.68 -9.57
C VAL A 425 -20.89 -52.53 -10.02
N GLU A 426 -20.81 -53.14 -11.21
CA GLU A 426 -21.88 -54.03 -11.71
C GLU A 426 -22.07 -55.26 -10.81
N ALA A 427 -20.98 -55.83 -10.29
CA ALA A 427 -21.02 -56.97 -9.38
C ALA A 427 -21.60 -56.60 -8.00
N LEU A 428 -21.34 -55.39 -7.51
CA LEU A 428 -21.94 -54.87 -6.29
C LEU A 428 -23.44 -54.58 -6.49
N GLN A 429 -23.83 -53.99 -7.61
CA GLN A 429 -25.24 -53.70 -7.90
C GLN A 429 -26.10 -54.98 -7.90
N ARG A 430 -25.59 -56.07 -8.48
CA ARG A 430 -26.25 -57.39 -8.42
C ARG A 430 -26.44 -57.89 -6.98
N ARG A 431 -25.50 -57.61 -6.08
CA ARG A 431 -25.61 -57.96 -4.65
C ARG A 431 -26.64 -57.10 -3.93
N ILE A 432 -26.64 -55.79 -4.18
CA ILE A 432 -27.62 -54.84 -3.64
C ILE A 432 -29.05 -55.26 -4.03
N ASP A 433 -29.27 -55.57 -5.31
CA ASP A 433 -30.58 -55.98 -5.82
C ASP A 433 -31.05 -57.29 -5.17
N ARG A 434 -30.14 -58.25 -4.96
CA ARG A 434 -30.43 -59.51 -4.27
C ARG A 434 -30.78 -59.29 -2.80
N ALA A 435 -30.02 -58.48 -2.07
CA ALA A 435 -30.27 -58.18 -0.67
C ALA A 435 -31.62 -57.46 -0.48
N ARG A 436 -31.99 -56.56 -1.40
CA ARG A 436 -33.32 -55.93 -1.43
C ARG A 436 -34.44 -56.94 -1.65
N ALA A 437 -34.31 -57.81 -2.66
CA ALA A 437 -35.30 -58.86 -2.93
C ALA A 437 -35.49 -59.79 -1.72
N ALA A 438 -34.38 -60.23 -1.10
CA ALA A 438 -34.42 -61.09 0.09
C ALA A 438 -35.07 -60.40 1.30
N ARG A 439 -34.75 -59.12 1.55
CA ARG A 439 -35.41 -58.31 2.59
C ARG A 439 -36.92 -58.18 2.37
N ASP A 440 -37.33 -58.02 1.13
CA ASP A 440 -38.73 -57.80 0.75
C ASP A 440 -39.53 -59.12 0.63
N GLY A 441 -38.88 -60.27 0.90
CA GLY A 441 -39.49 -61.60 0.89
C GLY A 441 -39.75 -62.16 -0.52
N GLU A 442 -39.11 -61.58 -1.53
CA GLU A 442 -39.13 -62.06 -2.90
C GLU A 442 -38.06 -63.14 -3.08
N ASP A 443 -38.37 -64.21 -3.82
CA ASP A 443 -37.40 -65.29 -4.09
C ASP A 443 -36.25 -64.72 -4.92
N PRO A 444 -35.04 -64.57 -4.34
CA PRO A 444 -33.89 -64.09 -5.09
C PRO A 444 -33.47 -65.25 -5.98
N GLY A 445 -33.98 -65.27 -7.21
CA GLY A 445 -33.83 -66.38 -8.15
C GLY A 445 -32.44 -67.03 -8.09
N ALA A 446 -32.42 -68.36 -8.10
CA ALA A 446 -31.27 -69.22 -7.84
C ALA A 446 -30.14 -69.12 -8.89
N ASP A 447 -29.49 -67.97 -8.99
CA ASP A 447 -28.08 -67.86 -9.38
C ASP A 447 -27.30 -67.57 -8.10
N ARG A 448 -27.12 -68.63 -7.30
CA ARG A 448 -26.09 -68.64 -6.26
C ARG A 448 -24.79 -68.48 -7.01
N ILE A 449 -24.16 -67.30 -6.89
CA ILE A 449 -22.77 -67.13 -7.27
C ILE A 449 -22.02 -68.06 -6.31
N GLU A 450 -21.64 -69.25 -6.81
CA GLU A 450 -20.56 -70.00 -6.19
C GLU A 450 -19.39 -69.02 -6.09
N SER A 451 -18.63 -69.07 -5.00
CA SER A 451 -17.48 -68.18 -4.74
C SER A 451 -16.40 -68.16 -5.84
N ASP A 452 -16.61 -68.89 -6.95
CA ASP A 452 -15.74 -69.05 -8.11
C ASP A 452 -16.06 -68.08 -9.29
N ASP A 453 -17.14 -67.27 -9.25
CA ASP A 453 -17.32 -66.13 -10.20
C ASP A 453 -16.73 -64.82 -9.63
N GLU A 454 -15.69 -64.91 -8.80
CA GLU A 454 -14.71 -63.83 -8.82
C GLU A 454 -14.07 -63.88 -10.21
N PRO A 455 -14.18 -62.83 -11.03
CA PRO A 455 -13.42 -62.79 -12.25
C PRO A 455 -11.94 -62.94 -11.88
N ALA A 456 -11.37 -64.09 -12.25
CA ALA A 456 -9.99 -64.45 -11.95
C ALA A 456 -9.07 -63.56 -12.78
N TYR A 457 -8.83 -62.34 -12.30
CA TYR A 457 -7.71 -61.56 -12.76
C TYR A 457 -6.52 -61.90 -11.85
N GLU A 458 -5.34 -62.10 -12.43
CA GLU A 458 -4.07 -62.01 -11.71
C GLU A 458 -3.88 -60.53 -11.29
N VAL A 459 -4.69 -60.01 -10.35
CA VAL A 459 -4.72 -58.59 -9.95
C VAL A 459 -3.44 -58.14 -9.26
N SER A 460 -2.67 -59.06 -8.68
CA SER A 460 -1.37 -58.74 -8.08
C SER A 460 -0.38 -58.10 -9.07
N ALA A 461 -0.64 -58.18 -10.38
CA ALA A 461 0.25 -57.66 -11.42
C ALA A 461 -0.20 -56.31 -12.04
N THR A 462 -1.43 -55.83 -11.82
CA THR A 462 -1.92 -54.57 -12.42
C THR A 462 -2.11 -53.44 -11.42
N LEU A 463 -2.31 -53.75 -10.13
CA LEU A 463 -2.26 -52.79 -9.02
C LEU A 463 -1.13 -53.28 -8.11
N GLY A 464 0.11 -52.90 -8.43
CA GLY A 464 1.31 -53.45 -7.79
C GLY A 464 1.35 -53.22 -6.28
N ASP A 465 2.04 -54.12 -5.57
CA ASP A 465 2.55 -53.88 -4.22
C ASP A 465 3.21 -52.50 -4.19
N VAL A 466 2.78 -51.65 -3.25
CA VAL A 466 3.27 -50.29 -3.09
C VAL A 466 4.78 -50.35 -2.85
N GLU A 467 5.59 -50.03 -3.88
CA GLU A 467 7.03 -49.85 -3.70
C GLU A 467 7.23 -48.71 -2.68
N GLY A 468 7.85 -49.06 -1.56
CA GLY A 468 7.98 -48.19 -0.39
C GLY A 468 8.73 -46.87 -0.68
N PRO A 469 8.52 -45.85 0.17
CA PRO A 469 8.80 -44.42 -0.09
C PRO A 469 10.28 -44.03 -0.24
N THR A 470 11.22 -44.97 -0.16
CA THR A 470 12.65 -44.67 0.02
C THR A 470 13.43 -44.33 -1.24
N GLU A 471 13.04 -44.80 -2.43
CA GLU A 471 13.79 -44.46 -3.67
C GLU A 471 13.32 -43.14 -4.31
N ILE A 472 12.10 -42.68 -4.03
CA ILE A 472 11.49 -41.52 -4.68
C ILE A 472 11.52 -40.26 -3.81
N ALA A 473 11.57 -40.39 -2.47
CA ALA A 473 11.81 -39.24 -1.58
C ALA A 473 13.18 -38.58 -1.82
N ASP A 474 14.13 -39.31 -2.41
CA ASP A 474 15.43 -38.77 -2.87
C ASP A 474 15.35 -38.17 -4.29
N ALA A 475 14.39 -38.57 -5.12
CA ALA A 475 14.16 -38.06 -6.47
C ALA A 475 13.29 -36.78 -6.49
N ILE A 476 12.36 -36.65 -5.53
CA ILE A 476 11.62 -35.43 -5.20
C ILE A 476 12.29 -34.76 -3.98
N LYS A 477 13.62 -34.74 -3.95
CA LYS A 477 14.24 -33.55 -3.39
C LYS A 477 13.98 -32.44 -4.40
N PRO A 478 13.66 -31.21 -3.96
CA PRO A 478 13.72 -30.08 -4.88
C PRO A 478 15.05 -30.20 -5.63
N PRO A 479 15.13 -29.86 -6.93
CA PRO A 479 16.45 -29.69 -7.52
C PRO A 479 17.20 -28.83 -6.54
N THR A 480 18.30 -29.37 -6.00
CA THR A 480 19.32 -28.54 -5.40
C THR A 480 19.76 -27.63 -6.54
N ALA A 481 19.03 -26.52 -6.72
CA ALA A 481 19.67 -25.26 -6.94
C ALA A 481 20.68 -25.19 -5.80
N ASP A 482 21.94 -25.30 -6.17
CA ASP A 482 23.13 -25.17 -5.33
C ASP A 482 23.27 -23.73 -4.76
N SER A 483 22.11 -23.06 -4.59
CA SER A 483 21.85 -21.64 -4.38
C SER A 483 20.44 -21.46 -3.82
N GLY A 484 20.12 -22.12 -2.70
CA GLY A 484 19.04 -21.66 -1.83
C GLY A 484 19.59 -20.64 -0.84
N PRO A 485 18.79 -19.68 -0.32
CA PRO A 485 19.26 -18.67 0.62
C PRO A 485 19.93 -19.29 1.86
N GLY A 486 19.53 -20.48 2.29
CA GLY A 486 20.19 -21.22 3.37
C GLY A 486 21.63 -21.67 3.06
N GLN A 487 21.95 -22.08 1.82
CA GLN A 487 23.33 -22.43 1.43
C GLN A 487 24.15 -21.18 1.11
N THR A 488 23.55 -20.15 0.51
CA THR A 488 24.21 -18.86 0.26
C THR A 488 24.63 -18.23 1.58
N VAL A 489 23.75 -18.21 2.58
CA VAL A 489 24.05 -17.79 3.96
C VAL A 489 25.20 -18.60 4.56
N GLU A 490 25.17 -19.93 4.46
CA GLU A 490 26.23 -20.80 5.01
C GLU A 490 27.57 -20.65 4.26
N ARG A 491 27.55 -20.24 2.99
CA ARG A 491 28.76 -19.97 2.20
C ARG A 491 29.31 -18.57 2.47
N LEU A 492 28.45 -17.57 2.70
CA LEU A 492 28.82 -16.22 3.09
C LEU A 492 29.59 -16.19 4.41
N GLU A 493 29.21 -17.02 5.38
CA GLU A 493 29.90 -17.16 6.67
C GLU A 493 31.34 -17.69 6.55
N ARG A 494 31.67 -18.34 5.42
CA ARG A 494 33.00 -18.92 5.16
C ARG A 494 33.90 -18.00 4.33
N LEU A 495 33.41 -16.83 3.93
CA LEU A 495 34.20 -15.85 3.18
C LEU A 495 35.06 -15.01 4.12
N ASP A 496 36.26 -14.65 3.66
CA ASP A 496 37.14 -13.72 4.36
C ASP A 496 36.80 -12.26 4.01
N GLY A 497 37.26 -11.31 4.84
CA GLY A 497 36.98 -9.88 4.65
C GLY A 497 37.21 -9.35 3.22
N PRO A 498 38.32 -9.69 2.54
CA PRO A 498 38.53 -9.32 1.14
C PRO A 498 37.51 -9.92 0.17
N ALA A 499 37.14 -11.19 0.33
CA ALA A 499 36.11 -11.83 -0.49
C ALA A 499 34.72 -11.22 -0.26
N VAL A 500 34.36 -10.92 0.99
CA VAL A 500 33.12 -10.21 1.33
C VAL A 500 33.13 -8.80 0.72
N THR A 501 34.24 -8.08 0.81
CA THR A 501 34.39 -6.75 0.20
C THR A 501 34.18 -6.81 -1.32
N GLY A 502 34.78 -7.79 -2.00
CA GLY A 502 34.57 -8.00 -3.44
C GLY A 502 33.10 -8.28 -3.77
N LEU A 503 32.45 -9.14 -2.98
CA LEU A 503 31.05 -9.49 -3.18
C LEU A 503 30.10 -8.32 -2.95
N VAL A 504 30.34 -7.50 -1.92
CA VAL A 504 29.57 -6.28 -1.64
C VAL A 504 29.73 -5.27 -2.78
N ALA A 505 30.92 -5.16 -3.36
CA ALA A 505 31.14 -4.31 -4.53
C ALA A 505 30.33 -4.78 -5.75
N GLU A 506 30.30 -6.10 -6.02
CA GLU A 506 29.47 -6.68 -7.08
C GLU A 506 27.97 -6.48 -6.83
N ALA A 507 27.51 -6.70 -5.61
CA ALA A 507 26.12 -6.48 -5.20
C ALA A 507 25.67 -5.02 -5.41
N LEU A 508 26.52 -4.06 -5.02
CA LEU A 508 26.24 -2.64 -5.25
C LEU A 508 26.29 -2.28 -6.74
N THR A 509 27.20 -2.89 -7.50
CA THR A 509 27.26 -2.69 -8.96
C THR A 509 26.02 -3.21 -9.67
N ALA A 510 25.51 -4.39 -9.29
CA ALA A 510 24.28 -4.95 -9.82
C ALA A 510 23.05 -4.04 -9.55
N THR A 511 23.08 -3.26 -8.46
CA THR A 511 22.02 -2.29 -8.11
C THR A 511 22.24 -0.89 -8.69
N GLY A 512 23.23 -0.74 -9.59
CA GLY A 512 23.49 0.48 -10.36
C GLY A 512 24.40 1.50 -9.65
N TRP A 513 25.22 1.06 -8.69
CA TRP A 513 26.28 1.88 -8.09
C TRP A 513 27.63 1.63 -8.77
N GLU A 514 28.44 2.66 -8.95
CA GLU A 514 29.83 2.48 -9.32
C GLU A 514 30.67 2.32 -8.05
N THR A 515 31.39 1.20 -7.91
CA THR A 515 32.18 0.92 -6.71
C THR A 515 33.68 1.01 -6.98
N GLN A 516 34.42 1.59 -6.04
CA GLN A 516 35.88 1.62 -6.04
C GLN A 516 36.42 1.20 -4.67
N ALA A 517 37.54 0.48 -4.65
CA ALA A 517 38.27 0.20 -3.42
C ALA A 517 38.73 1.51 -2.78
N ALA A 518 38.52 1.63 -1.48
CA ALA A 518 38.87 2.86 -0.78
C ALA A 518 40.41 2.95 -0.57
N SER A 519 40.91 4.17 -0.39
CA SER A 519 42.35 4.38 -0.14
C SER A 519 42.70 3.98 1.30
N PRO A 520 43.93 3.53 1.61
CA PRO A 520 44.36 3.26 3.00
C PRO A 520 44.28 4.46 3.95
N ARG A 521 43.96 5.66 3.44
CA ARG A 521 43.76 6.90 4.21
C ARG A 521 42.30 7.17 4.57
N THR A 522 41.37 6.35 4.11
CA THR A 522 39.94 6.46 4.41
C THR A 522 39.51 5.35 5.37
N PRO A 523 38.53 5.59 6.23
CA PRO A 523 38.03 4.58 7.17
C PRO A 523 37.07 3.56 6.54
N PHE A 524 36.92 3.57 5.22
CA PHE A 524 36.02 2.70 4.47
C PHE A 524 36.79 1.60 3.76
N ASP A 525 36.13 0.49 3.48
CA ASP A 525 36.64 -0.60 2.64
C ASP A 525 36.28 -0.36 1.17
N LEU A 526 35.08 0.20 0.91
CA LEU A 526 34.62 0.61 -0.42
C LEU A 526 34.04 2.03 -0.41
N LEU A 527 34.12 2.65 -1.58
CA LEU A 527 33.35 3.84 -1.89
C LEU A 527 32.43 3.53 -3.06
N ALA A 528 31.14 3.77 -2.89
CA ALA A 528 30.13 3.60 -3.92
C ALA A 528 29.57 4.98 -4.35
N THR A 529 29.41 5.20 -5.65
CA THR A 529 28.89 6.45 -6.20
C THR A 529 27.75 6.18 -7.17
N ARG A 530 26.72 7.03 -7.13
CA ARG A 530 25.59 7.00 -8.07
C ARG A 530 25.10 8.42 -8.33
N GLY A 531 25.42 8.95 -9.51
CA GLY A 531 25.17 10.37 -9.78
C GLY A 531 26.05 11.24 -8.87
N ASP A 532 25.43 12.16 -8.12
CA ASP A 532 26.11 13.02 -7.15
C ASP A 532 26.23 12.39 -5.75
N ASP A 533 25.56 11.26 -5.49
CA ASP A 533 25.56 10.61 -4.18
C ASP A 533 26.81 9.74 -3.98
N ARG A 534 27.47 9.89 -2.83
CA ARG A 534 28.66 9.10 -2.45
C ARG A 534 28.47 8.38 -1.12
N MET A 535 28.57 7.06 -1.13
CA MET A 535 28.40 6.21 0.05
C MET A 535 29.72 5.56 0.45
N GLY A 536 30.06 5.64 1.74
CA GLY A 536 31.18 4.89 2.33
C GLY A 536 30.70 3.57 2.89
N VAL A 537 31.37 2.46 2.55
CA VAL A 537 31.00 1.13 3.02
C VAL A 537 32.09 0.59 3.95
N VAL A 538 31.67 0.13 5.13
CA VAL A 538 32.50 -0.55 6.11
C VAL A 538 32.08 -2.02 6.13
N VAL A 539 33.03 -2.93 5.92
CA VAL A 539 32.82 -4.38 5.97
C VAL A 539 33.27 -4.87 7.35
N SER A 540 32.38 -5.53 8.08
CA SER A 540 32.63 -6.00 9.44
C SER A 540 32.25 -7.48 9.58
N ASP A 541 33.08 -8.21 10.32
CA ASP A 541 32.80 -9.60 10.70
C ASP A 541 31.65 -9.71 11.73
N GLY A 542 31.29 -8.60 12.40
CA GLY A 542 30.22 -8.52 13.39
C GLY A 542 29.10 -7.57 13.02
N GLY A 543 27.87 -7.97 13.34
CA GLY A 543 26.62 -7.20 13.19
C GLY A 543 26.07 -6.67 14.51
N ASP A 544 26.94 -6.24 15.44
CA ASP A 544 26.54 -5.78 16.76
C ASP A 544 26.41 -4.26 16.86
N ARG A 545 25.92 -3.78 18.01
CA ARG A 545 25.71 -2.34 18.25
C ARG A 545 27.03 -1.54 18.21
N ALA A 546 28.16 -2.17 18.51
CA ALA A 546 29.46 -1.51 18.47
C ALA A 546 29.85 -1.23 17.02
N ALA A 547 29.72 -2.21 16.13
CA ALA A 547 30.00 -2.06 14.70
C ALA A 547 29.15 -0.95 14.05
N VAL A 548 27.85 -0.88 14.38
CA VAL A 548 26.96 0.21 13.91
C VAL A 548 27.42 1.56 14.44
N THR A 549 27.82 1.63 15.72
CA THR A 549 28.27 2.88 16.35
C THR A 549 29.59 3.37 15.74
N GLU A 550 30.52 2.47 15.42
CA GLU A 550 31.78 2.80 14.76
C GLU A 550 31.56 3.25 13.31
N CYS A 551 30.66 2.58 12.56
CA CYS A 551 30.29 2.98 11.20
C CYS A 551 29.64 4.38 11.19
N ALA A 552 28.74 4.68 12.12
CA ALA A 552 28.11 5.99 12.23
C ALA A 552 29.12 7.13 12.47
N GLN A 553 30.22 6.88 13.20
CA GLN A 553 31.23 7.89 13.52
C GLN A 553 32.04 8.34 12.31
N VAL A 554 32.06 7.56 11.23
CA VAL A 554 32.83 7.86 10.02
C VAL A 554 31.99 8.53 8.93
N THR A 555 30.72 8.81 9.20
CA THR A 555 29.83 9.57 8.31
C THR A 555 30.43 10.93 7.95
N GLY A 556 30.39 11.30 6.67
CA GLY A 556 31.00 12.53 6.16
C GLY A 556 32.51 12.42 5.88
N ALA A 557 33.18 11.35 6.32
CA ALA A 557 34.57 11.11 5.96
C ALA A 557 34.71 10.91 4.44
N ALA A 558 35.85 11.31 3.88
CA ALA A 558 36.14 11.23 2.45
C ALA A 558 35.09 11.91 1.53
N GLY A 559 34.26 12.81 2.06
CA GLY A 559 33.17 13.47 1.32
C GLY A 559 32.02 12.54 0.96
N THR A 560 31.71 11.58 1.84
CA THR A 560 30.55 10.68 1.72
C THR A 560 29.30 11.34 2.29
N ASP A 561 28.17 11.18 1.60
CA ASP A 561 26.85 11.66 2.00
C ASP A 561 26.11 10.67 2.91
N ALA A 562 26.48 9.38 2.83
CA ALA A 562 25.92 8.30 3.63
C ALA A 562 26.94 7.20 3.94
N VAL A 563 26.66 6.38 4.94
CA VAL A 563 27.49 5.22 5.30
C VAL A 563 26.68 3.93 5.34
N MET A 564 27.33 2.82 4.99
CA MET A 564 26.76 1.48 5.02
C MET A 564 27.67 0.54 5.80
N LEU A 565 27.07 -0.24 6.70
CA LEU A 565 27.71 -1.38 7.34
C LEU A 565 27.29 -2.65 6.58
N ALA A 566 28.26 -3.34 5.99
CA ALA A 566 28.07 -4.63 5.36
C ALA A 566 28.65 -5.74 6.25
N THR A 567 27.88 -6.79 6.52
CA THR A 567 28.32 -7.89 7.38
C THR A 567 27.75 -9.22 6.92
N THR A 568 28.52 -10.29 7.11
CA THR A 568 28.07 -11.68 6.93
C THR A 568 27.53 -12.28 8.22
N SER A 569 27.48 -11.52 9.32
CA SER A 569 26.84 -11.93 10.57
C SER A 569 25.35 -11.56 10.60
N PRO A 570 24.51 -12.32 11.32
CA PRO A 570 23.14 -11.91 11.59
C PRO A 570 23.12 -10.63 12.44
N VAL A 571 22.20 -9.73 12.13
CA VAL A 571 21.97 -8.49 12.89
C VAL A 571 20.66 -8.62 13.68
N PRO A 572 20.68 -8.51 15.01
CA PRO A 572 19.46 -8.54 15.81
C PRO A 572 18.57 -7.30 15.58
N ASP A 573 17.24 -7.44 15.70
CA ASP A 573 16.26 -6.35 15.52
C ASP A 573 16.59 -5.06 16.32
N ASP A 574 17.12 -5.18 17.53
CA ASP A 574 17.48 -4.02 18.36
C ASP A 574 18.71 -3.25 17.83
N VAL A 575 19.57 -3.94 17.08
CA VAL A 575 20.70 -3.34 16.37
C VAL A 575 20.25 -2.69 15.06
N GLU A 576 19.29 -3.28 14.34
CA GLU A 576 18.66 -2.65 13.16
C GLU A 576 17.96 -1.33 13.50
N GLN A 577 17.24 -1.31 14.62
CA GLN A 577 16.63 -0.10 15.15
C GLN A 577 17.70 0.96 15.45
N THR A 578 18.82 0.55 16.06
CA THR A 578 19.94 1.46 16.36
C THR A 578 20.60 2.01 15.08
N ALA A 579 20.72 1.20 14.02
CA ALA A 579 21.28 1.64 12.75
C ALA A 579 20.40 2.68 12.06
N THR A 580 19.08 2.47 12.10
CA THR A 580 18.09 3.43 11.58
C THR A 580 18.15 4.76 12.32
N GLU A 581 18.23 4.75 13.65
CA GLU A 581 18.37 5.96 14.48
C GLU A 581 19.66 6.74 14.23
N ARG A 582 20.70 6.06 13.71
CA ARG A 582 22.03 6.61 13.45
C ARG A 582 22.30 6.89 11.98
N ASP A 583 21.29 6.72 11.12
CA ASP A 583 21.38 6.91 9.66
C ASP A 583 22.47 6.05 9.00
N VAL A 584 22.66 4.83 9.52
CA VAL A 584 23.58 3.82 8.96
C VAL A 584 22.77 2.81 8.15
N ARG A 585 23.10 2.65 6.88
CA ARG A 585 22.49 1.60 6.04
C ARG A 585 23.07 0.25 6.41
N LEU A 586 22.21 -0.75 6.55
CA LEU A 586 22.63 -2.12 6.82
C LEU A 586 22.55 -2.96 5.55
N LEU A 587 23.60 -3.74 5.32
CA LEU A 587 23.61 -4.84 4.38
C LEU A 587 24.07 -6.08 5.15
N ASP A 588 23.11 -6.73 5.79
CA ASP A 588 23.36 -7.89 6.63
C ASP A 588 23.42 -9.19 5.80
N ARG A 589 23.66 -10.31 6.49
CA ARG A 589 23.82 -11.63 5.90
C ARG A 589 22.62 -12.04 5.05
N GLU A 590 21.40 -11.77 5.52
CA GLU A 590 20.17 -12.16 4.82
C GLU A 590 19.93 -11.28 3.60
N SER A 591 20.14 -9.97 3.72
CA SER A 591 20.05 -9.03 2.59
C SER A 591 21.09 -9.32 1.52
N LEU A 592 22.34 -9.63 1.91
CA LEU A 592 23.41 -9.98 0.98
C LEU A 592 23.11 -11.29 0.26
N ALA A 593 22.62 -12.31 0.97
CA ALA A 593 22.19 -13.57 0.36
C ALA A 593 21.06 -13.36 -0.65
N ALA A 594 20.05 -12.55 -0.31
CA ALA A 594 18.95 -12.22 -1.21
C ALA A 594 19.43 -11.50 -2.48
N ILE A 595 20.42 -10.60 -2.39
CA ILE A 595 20.99 -9.93 -3.57
C ILE A 595 21.78 -10.93 -4.42
N VAL A 596 22.59 -11.79 -3.80
CA VAL A 596 23.36 -12.83 -4.52
C VAL A 596 22.44 -13.78 -5.28
N ASP A 597 21.38 -14.25 -4.63
CA ASP A 597 20.43 -15.19 -5.23
C ASP A 597 19.59 -14.51 -6.33
N SER A 598 19.11 -13.28 -6.10
CA SER A 598 18.27 -12.56 -7.07
C SER A 598 19.02 -12.07 -8.31
N GLN A 599 20.32 -11.75 -8.18
CA GLN A 599 21.14 -11.25 -9.27
C GLN A 599 22.03 -12.34 -9.90
N GLY A 600 21.96 -13.58 -9.40
CA GLY A 600 22.77 -14.70 -9.87
C GLY A 600 24.28 -14.47 -9.71
N LEU A 601 24.70 -13.77 -8.65
CA LEU A 601 26.11 -13.48 -8.40
C LEU A 601 26.87 -14.76 -8.01
N THR A 602 28.08 -14.92 -8.52
CA THR A 602 28.90 -16.09 -8.21
C THR A 602 29.67 -15.86 -6.92
N LEU A 603 29.39 -16.66 -5.88
CA LEU A 603 30.17 -16.58 -4.64
C LEU A 603 31.64 -17.01 -4.87
N PRO A 604 32.62 -16.27 -4.33
CA PRO A 604 34.03 -16.68 -4.34
C PRO A 604 34.20 -18.05 -3.68
N ALA A 605 35.22 -18.80 -4.10
CA ALA A 605 35.59 -20.04 -3.40
C ALA A 605 36.03 -19.70 -1.96
N PRO A 606 35.58 -20.43 -0.93
CA PRO A 606 36.00 -20.19 0.45
C PRO A 606 37.52 -20.36 0.57
N ALA A 607 38.16 -19.54 1.40
CA ALA A 607 39.56 -19.73 1.77
C ALA A 607 39.70 -21.08 2.50
N GLN A 608 40.65 -21.92 2.06
CA GLN A 608 40.93 -23.23 2.69
C GLN A 608 41.59 -23.10 4.06
#